data_AF-X0UQT7-F1
#
_entry.id   AF-X0UQT7-F1
#
_cell.length_a   1.000
_cell.length_b   1.000
_cell.length_c   1.000
_cell.angle_alpha   90.00
_cell.angle_beta   90.00
_cell.angle_gamma   90.00
#
_symmetry.space_group_name_H-M   'P 1'
#
loop_
_entity.id
_entity.type
_entity.pdbx_description
1 polymer ?
#
loop_
_entity_poly.entity_id
_entity_poly.type
_entity_poly.pdbx_seq_one_letter_code
_entity_poly.pdbx_strand_id
1 'polypeptide(L)'
;QAVWGSQSFIYTNYALDGGNADDGINITLASNESNDIKWLASGRDLIAGTYGGEFSITSGDGSPLTPSNTNARKETNWGSEAVIPTTIGSFLYYIQRFKMKIRELVFNWDNDVYKSADMTILSPQIAGTGTSLGFTEFAYQQSPDAMLWCVCSDGTLATMTREVDQEVQGWAKQVTDGEYESVVTIPSYSKNYDEVWVVVKRAIDGSDVRYIERFADPSVPLRQDKCYYVHSGLSYDAYNSYTSTTLSLSATNGTSIIITSSAAHFAA
;
A
#
# COMPACT_ATOMS: atom_id res chain seq x y z
N GLN A 1 -7.70 -14.25 21.91
CA GLN A 1 -8.12 -13.11 21.07
C GLN A 1 -9.36 -13.50 20.27
N ALA A 2 -10.21 -12.55 19.87
CA ALA A 2 -11.47 -12.84 19.19
C ALA A 2 -11.82 -11.81 18.10
N VAL A 3 -12.57 -12.25 17.09
CA VAL A 3 -13.20 -11.42 16.05
C VAL A 3 -14.69 -11.35 16.33
N TRP A 4 -15.25 -10.14 16.30
CA TRP A 4 -16.69 -9.90 16.50
C TRP A 4 -17.34 -9.39 15.23
N GLY A 5 -18.50 -9.96 14.91
CA GLY A 5 -19.39 -9.48 13.85
C GLY A 5 -20.76 -9.15 14.42
N SER A 6 -21.38 -8.11 13.88
CA SER A 6 -22.74 -7.72 14.26
C SER A 6 -23.77 -8.71 13.70
N GLN A 7 -25.01 -8.60 14.18
CA GLN A 7 -26.17 -9.25 13.57
C GLN A 7 -26.28 -8.87 12.10
N SER A 8 -26.76 -9.81 11.28
CA SER A 8 -27.00 -9.58 9.85
C SER A 8 -27.95 -8.39 9.64
N PHE A 9 -27.57 -7.47 8.75
CA PHE A 9 -28.31 -6.22 8.45
C PHE A 9 -28.49 -5.22 9.60
N ILE A 10 -27.95 -5.49 10.80
CA ILE A 10 -28.02 -4.59 11.96
C ILE A 10 -26.60 -4.35 12.48
N TYR A 11 -25.88 -3.43 11.84
CA TYR A 11 -24.45 -3.15 12.10
C TYR A 11 -24.12 -2.68 13.53
N THR A 12 -25.13 -2.28 14.30
CA THR A 12 -24.96 -1.78 15.67
C THR A 12 -25.27 -2.82 16.74
N ASN A 13 -25.83 -3.98 16.39
CA ASN A 13 -26.20 -5.02 17.34
C ASN A 13 -25.16 -6.15 17.32
N TYR A 14 -24.48 -6.37 18.45
CA TYR A 14 -23.50 -7.45 18.63
C TYR A 14 -23.97 -8.50 19.64
N ALA A 15 -25.26 -8.52 19.98
CA ALA A 15 -25.82 -9.52 20.87
C ALA A 15 -25.67 -10.92 20.26
N LEU A 16 -25.23 -11.87 21.09
CA LEU A 16 -25.15 -13.30 20.76
C LEU A 16 -26.47 -14.02 21.14
N ASP A 17 -27.45 -13.27 21.64
CA ASP A 17 -28.61 -13.78 22.36
C ASP A 17 -29.73 -14.15 21.38
N GLY A 18 -29.79 -15.45 21.05
CA GLY A 18 -30.87 -16.03 20.25
C GLY A 18 -30.48 -17.37 19.62
N GLY A 19 -29.18 -17.58 19.37
CA GLY A 19 -28.68 -18.76 18.67
C GLY A 19 -29.24 -18.88 17.24
N ASN A 20 -29.84 -17.81 16.72
CA ASN A 20 -30.37 -17.75 15.39
C ASN A 20 -29.22 -17.62 14.39
N ALA A 21 -29.47 -18.01 13.15
CA ALA A 21 -28.46 -17.95 12.09
C ALA A 21 -28.03 -16.51 11.75
N ASP A 22 -28.82 -15.51 12.09
CA ASP A 22 -28.58 -14.10 11.80
C ASP A 22 -27.97 -13.30 12.95
N ASP A 23 -27.89 -13.86 14.17
CA ASP A 23 -27.36 -13.18 15.36
C ASP A 23 -25.88 -12.79 15.23
N GLY A 24 -25.39 -11.96 16.16
CA GLY A 24 -23.99 -11.58 16.22
C GLY A 24 -23.05 -12.79 16.37
N ILE A 25 -21.83 -12.65 15.87
CA ILE A 25 -20.82 -13.72 15.89
C ILE A 25 -19.63 -13.34 16.77
N ASN A 26 -19.13 -14.30 17.55
CA ASN A 26 -17.91 -14.17 18.34
C ASN A 26 -16.98 -15.34 18.02
N ILE A 27 -15.96 -15.06 17.22
CA ILE A 27 -15.04 -16.06 16.69
C ILE A 27 -13.75 -15.99 17.50
N THR A 28 -13.50 -17.00 18.31
CA THR A 28 -12.25 -17.09 19.06
C THR A 28 -11.15 -17.67 18.18
N LEU A 29 -10.06 -16.91 18.00
CA LEU A 29 -8.86 -17.43 17.33
C LEU A 29 -8.05 -18.21 18.38
N ALA A 30 -8.27 -19.53 18.44
CA ALA A 30 -7.59 -20.39 19.39
C ALA A 30 -6.11 -20.56 19.02
N SER A 31 -5.21 -20.18 19.92
CA SER A 31 -3.77 -20.40 19.80
C SER A 31 -3.12 -20.56 21.16
N ASN A 32 -1.94 -21.17 21.19
CA ASN A 32 -1.14 -21.33 22.43
C ASN A 32 -0.59 -20.01 22.98
N GLU A 33 -0.65 -18.96 22.18
CA GLU A 33 -0.18 -17.61 22.51
C GLU A 33 -1.33 -16.61 22.37
N SER A 34 -1.33 -15.56 23.18
CA SER A 34 -2.25 -14.44 23.02
C SER A 34 -1.61 -13.40 22.11
N ASN A 35 -2.12 -13.27 20.88
CA ASN A 35 -1.61 -12.33 19.89
C ASN A 35 -2.68 -11.31 19.52
N ASP A 36 -2.29 -10.04 19.38
CA ASP A 36 -3.19 -9.01 18.85
C ASP A 36 -3.54 -9.29 17.40
N ILE A 37 -4.81 -9.07 17.05
CA ILE A 37 -5.28 -9.04 15.67
C ILE A 37 -4.87 -7.70 15.06
N LYS A 38 -4.22 -7.76 13.90
CA LYS A 38 -3.60 -6.60 13.22
C LYS A 38 -4.42 -6.12 12.04
N TRP A 39 -5.10 -7.04 11.34
CA TRP A 39 -5.99 -6.74 10.23
C TRP A 39 -6.93 -7.91 9.95
N LEU A 40 -8.02 -7.61 9.25
CA LEU A 40 -8.92 -8.57 8.62
C LEU A 40 -8.92 -8.29 7.11
N ALA A 41 -8.85 -9.35 6.30
CA ALA A 41 -8.83 -9.24 4.85
C ALA A 41 -9.78 -10.25 4.23
N SER A 42 -10.56 -9.79 3.25
CA SER A 42 -11.41 -10.66 2.45
C SER A 42 -10.59 -11.29 1.33
N GLY A 43 -10.83 -12.57 1.08
CA GLY A 43 -10.31 -13.30 -0.08
C GLY A 43 -11.27 -14.45 -0.40
N ARG A 44 -10.73 -15.63 -0.72
CA ARG A 44 -11.51 -16.88 -0.74
C ARG A 44 -12.21 -17.13 0.60
N ASP A 45 -11.44 -16.98 1.67
CA ASP A 45 -11.89 -17.03 3.06
C ASP A 45 -11.61 -15.68 3.72
N LEU A 46 -12.26 -15.41 4.85
CA LEU A 46 -11.90 -14.26 5.68
C LEU A 46 -10.59 -14.59 6.40
N ILE A 47 -9.56 -13.77 6.19
CA ILE A 47 -8.25 -13.97 6.82
C ILE A 47 -8.06 -12.94 7.94
N ALA A 48 -7.64 -13.42 9.11
CA ALA A 48 -7.22 -12.59 10.23
C ALA A 48 -5.70 -12.68 10.40
N GLY A 49 -5.01 -11.57 10.17
CA GLY A 49 -3.58 -11.44 10.47
C GLY A 49 -3.39 -11.09 11.94
N THR A 50 -2.59 -11.87 12.65
CA THR A 50 -2.22 -11.60 14.04
C THR A 50 -0.71 -11.42 14.16
N TYR A 51 -0.23 -10.87 15.28
CA TYR A 51 1.22 -10.76 15.52
C TYR A 51 1.97 -12.11 15.48
N GLY A 52 1.29 -13.24 15.76
CA GLY A 52 1.90 -14.57 15.81
C GLY A 52 1.57 -15.49 14.64
N GLY A 53 0.74 -15.05 13.69
CA GLY A 53 0.38 -15.83 12.52
C GLY A 53 -0.94 -15.42 11.88
N GLU A 54 -1.25 -16.07 10.76
CA GLU A 54 -2.41 -15.76 9.93
C GLU A 54 -3.43 -16.90 10.07
N PHE A 55 -4.70 -16.53 10.24
CA PHE A 55 -5.80 -17.45 10.48
C PHE A 55 -6.85 -17.32 9.38
N SER A 56 -7.35 -18.45 8.88
CA SER A 56 -8.55 -18.49 8.04
C SER A 56 -9.78 -18.61 8.94
N ILE A 57 -10.85 -17.92 8.56
CA ILE A 57 -12.15 -17.96 9.23
C ILE A 57 -13.18 -18.43 8.19
N THR A 58 -13.77 -19.59 8.44
CA THR A 58 -14.72 -20.26 7.54
C THR A 58 -15.84 -20.94 8.33
N SER A 59 -16.84 -21.46 7.62
CA SER A 59 -17.82 -22.39 8.17
C SER A 59 -17.35 -23.86 8.16
N GLY A 60 -16.23 -24.15 7.50
CA GLY A 60 -15.68 -25.50 7.29
C GLY A 60 -16.35 -26.32 6.17
N ASP A 61 -17.63 -26.06 5.86
CA ASP A 61 -18.41 -26.80 4.87
C ASP A 61 -18.90 -25.93 3.68
N GLY A 62 -18.52 -24.64 3.67
CA GLY A 62 -18.94 -23.68 2.66
C GLY A 62 -20.36 -23.16 2.85
N SER A 63 -21.05 -23.52 3.95
CA SER A 63 -22.32 -22.90 4.33
C SER A 63 -22.11 -21.44 4.76
N PRO A 64 -23.16 -20.62 4.76
CA PRO A 64 -23.09 -19.28 5.34
C PRO A 64 -22.59 -19.31 6.78
N LEU A 65 -21.79 -18.31 7.16
CA LEU A 65 -21.27 -18.18 8.51
C LEU A 65 -22.42 -17.80 9.47
N THR A 66 -22.57 -18.55 10.55
CA THR A 66 -23.55 -18.39 11.62
C THR A 66 -22.84 -18.51 12.97
N PRO A 67 -23.44 -18.04 14.08
CA PRO A 67 -22.82 -18.19 15.40
C PRO A 67 -22.49 -19.64 15.79
N SER A 68 -23.21 -20.63 15.23
CA SER A 68 -23.05 -22.05 15.56
C SER A 68 -22.03 -22.82 14.69
N ASN A 69 -21.59 -22.27 13.55
CA ASN A 69 -20.72 -22.98 12.61
C ASN A 69 -19.40 -22.24 12.33
N THR A 70 -18.99 -21.28 13.17
CA THR A 70 -17.72 -20.56 12.96
C THR A 70 -16.51 -21.44 13.26
N ASN A 71 -15.59 -21.54 12.30
CA ASN A 71 -14.33 -22.24 12.45
C ASN A 71 -13.17 -21.29 12.13
N ALA A 72 -12.19 -21.21 13.02
CA ALA A 72 -10.96 -20.46 12.82
C ALA A 72 -9.76 -21.40 12.85
N ARG A 73 -9.02 -21.48 11.74
CA ARG A 73 -7.84 -22.35 11.60
C ARG A 73 -6.60 -21.50 11.44
N LYS A 74 -5.54 -21.83 12.18
CA LYS A 74 -4.22 -21.20 11.97
C LYS A 74 -3.59 -21.79 10.71
N GLU A 75 -3.24 -20.93 9.78
CA GLU A 75 -2.68 -21.31 8.48
C GLU A 75 -1.16 -21.17 8.46
N THR A 76 -0.66 -20.01 8.90
CA THR A 76 0.78 -19.73 8.95
C THR A 76 1.20 -19.11 10.27
N ASN A 77 2.49 -19.21 10.59
CA ASN A 77 3.09 -18.74 11.85
C ASN A 77 4.06 -17.55 11.63
N TRP A 78 3.90 -16.80 10.54
CA TRP A 78 4.86 -15.74 10.18
C TRP A 78 4.64 -14.49 11.02
N GLY A 79 3.37 -14.16 11.27
CA GLY A 79 2.97 -13.00 12.02
C GLY A 79 2.90 -11.76 11.13
N SER A 80 2.01 -10.87 11.49
CA SER A 80 1.62 -9.72 10.69
C SER A 80 1.84 -8.41 11.45
N GLU A 81 2.05 -7.33 10.71
CA GLU A 81 2.05 -5.96 11.23
C GLU A 81 0.67 -5.29 11.04
N ALA A 82 0.38 -4.23 11.81
CA ALA A 82 -0.84 -3.42 11.69
C ALA A 82 -0.85 -2.50 10.44
N VAL A 83 -0.69 -3.08 9.26
CA VAL A 83 -0.87 -2.41 7.97
C VAL A 83 -1.89 -3.22 7.17
N ILE A 84 -2.89 -2.54 6.60
CA ILE A 84 -3.96 -3.21 5.85
C ILE A 84 -3.35 -3.90 4.61
N PRO A 85 -3.61 -5.20 4.42
CA PRO A 85 -3.11 -5.94 3.26
C PRO A 85 -3.81 -5.51 1.97
N THR A 86 -3.14 -5.75 0.85
CA THR A 86 -3.68 -5.49 -0.49
C THR A 86 -3.72 -6.77 -1.30
N THR A 87 -4.62 -6.85 -2.27
CA THR A 87 -4.78 -8.01 -3.14
C THR A 87 -4.32 -7.68 -4.55
N ILE A 88 -3.44 -8.52 -5.10
CA ILE A 88 -3.04 -8.47 -6.51
C ILE A 88 -3.51 -9.79 -7.13
N GLY A 89 -4.48 -9.72 -8.04
CA GLY A 89 -5.19 -10.92 -8.51
C GLY A 89 -5.86 -11.66 -7.34
N SER A 90 -5.54 -12.95 -7.16
CA SER A 90 -6.02 -13.78 -6.05
C SER A 90 -5.06 -13.87 -4.86
N PHE A 91 -3.99 -13.08 -4.85
CA PHE A 91 -2.90 -13.17 -3.89
C PHE A 91 -2.97 -12.01 -2.90
N LEU A 92 -2.93 -12.31 -1.60
CA LEU A 92 -3.00 -11.32 -0.54
C LEU A 92 -1.57 -10.94 -0.09
N TYR A 93 -1.21 -9.68 -0.20
CA TYR A 93 0.09 -9.15 0.19
C TYR A 93 -0.03 -8.43 1.54
N TYR A 94 0.81 -8.83 2.49
CA TYR A 94 0.85 -8.24 3.82
C TYR A 94 2.28 -8.03 4.30
N ILE A 95 2.46 -7.07 5.20
CA ILE A 95 3.75 -6.86 5.88
C ILE A 95 3.84 -7.83 7.07
N GLN A 96 4.92 -8.60 7.10
CA GLN A 96 5.25 -9.48 8.21
C GLN A 96 5.58 -8.64 9.46
N ARG A 97 5.37 -9.19 10.65
CA ARG A 97 5.88 -8.61 11.91
C ARG A 97 7.35 -8.17 11.77
N PHE A 98 7.70 -7.06 12.43
CA PHE A 98 8.98 -6.35 12.29
C PHE A 98 9.20 -5.60 10.97
N LYS A 99 8.19 -5.52 10.09
CA LYS A 99 8.17 -4.57 8.95
C LYS A 99 9.23 -4.77 7.86
N MET A 100 10.07 -5.79 7.95
CA MET A 100 11.18 -6.00 7.00
C MET A 100 10.82 -6.82 5.77
N LYS A 101 9.67 -7.52 5.80
CA LYS A 101 9.29 -8.47 4.75
C LYS A 101 7.87 -8.22 4.31
N ILE A 102 7.66 -8.24 3.00
CA ILE A 102 6.34 -8.36 2.40
C ILE A 102 6.14 -9.81 2.00
N ARG A 103 4.99 -10.34 2.38
CA ARG A 103 4.62 -11.73 2.14
C ARG A 103 3.38 -11.81 1.27
N GLU A 104 3.43 -12.73 0.33
CA GLU A 104 2.30 -13.14 -0.48
C GLU A 104 1.63 -14.34 0.19
N LEU A 105 0.33 -14.28 0.44
CA LEU A 105 -0.49 -15.36 0.98
C LEU A 105 -1.45 -15.84 -0.11
N VAL A 106 -1.41 -17.15 -0.38
CA VAL A 106 -2.25 -17.80 -1.39
C VAL A 106 -2.71 -19.17 -0.92
N PHE A 107 -3.90 -19.56 -1.33
CA PHE A 107 -4.42 -20.90 -1.08
C PHE A 107 -3.82 -21.91 -2.07
N ASN A 108 -3.19 -22.96 -1.55
CA ASN A 108 -2.62 -24.06 -2.35
C ASN A 108 -3.62 -25.23 -2.38
N TRP A 109 -4.17 -25.52 -3.56
CA TRP A 109 -5.19 -26.56 -3.75
C TRP A 109 -4.65 -27.98 -3.57
N ASP A 110 -3.40 -28.24 -3.91
CA ASP A 110 -2.83 -29.59 -3.85
C ASP A 110 -2.72 -30.09 -2.40
N ASN A 111 -2.46 -29.18 -1.47
CA ASN A 111 -2.24 -29.49 -0.06
C ASN A 111 -3.36 -28.98 0.86
N ASP A 112 -4.40 -28.36 0.30
CA ASP A 112 -5.55 -27.79 1.03
C ASP A 112 -5.10 -26.89 2.21
N VAL A 113 -4.14 -26.00 1.93
CA VAL A 113 -3.51 -25.14 2.94
C VAL A 113 -3.13 -23.80 2.34
N TYR A 114 -3.17 -22.74 3.16
CA TYR A 114 -2.59 -21.47 2.78
C TYR A 114 -1.06 -21.50 2.87
N LYS A 115 -0.41 -21.05 1.80
CA LYS A 115 1.04 -20.87 1.73
C LYS A 115 1.35 -19.39 1.75
N SER A 116 2.38 -19.02 2.51
CA SER A 116 2.91 -17.66 2.52
C SER A 116 4.37 -17.61 2.08
N ALA A 117 4.63 -16.93 0.96
CA ALA A 117 5.94 -16.76 0.36
C ALA A 117 6.51 -15.35 0.64
N ASP A 118 7.83 -15.24 0.77
CA ASP A 118 8.53 -13.98 1.00
C ASP A 118 8.87 -13.31 -0.34
N MET A 119 8.23 -12.16 -0.61
CA MET A 119 8.40 -11.41 -1.86
C MET A 119 9.65 -10.52 -1.85
N THR A 120 10.25 -10.32 -0.69
CA THR A 120 11.47 -9.52 -0.51
C THR A 120 12.75 -10.37 -0.55
N ILE A 121 12.64 -11.68 -0.79
CA ILE A 121 13.76 -12.62 -0.71
C ILE A 121 14.95 -12.26 -1.63
N LEU A 122 14.68 -11.72 -2.83
CA LEU A 122 15.71 -11.30 -3.79
C LEU A 122 16.24 -9.89 -3.51
N SER A 123 15.65 -9.15 -2.58
CA SER A 123 16.04 -7.78 -2.24
C SER A 123 15.79 -7.50 -0.74
N PRO A 124 16.45 -8.22 0.18
CA PRO A 124 16.22 -8.09 1.62
C PRO A 124 16.54 -6.69 2.18
N GLN A 125 17.34 -5.91 1.46
CA GLN A 125 17.73 -4.54 1.81
C GLN A 125 16.71 -3.48 1.40
N ILE A 126 15.65 -3.85 0.67
CA ILE A 126 14.74 -2.87 0.03
C ILE A 126 13.99 -2.00 1.06
N ALA A 127 13.67 -2.58 2.22
CA ALA A 127 13.00 -1.91 3.33
C ALA A 127 13.97 -1.07 4.20
N GLY A 128 15.24 -0.99 3.81
CA GLY A 128 16.33 -0.35 4.57
C GLY A 128 17.26 -1.38 5.23
N THR A 129 18.32 -0.87 5.85
CA THR A 129 19.31 -1.67 6.59
C THR A 129 19.35 -1.20 8.05
N GLY A 130 18.67 -1.91 8.96
CA GLY A 130 18.62 -1.54 10.37
C GLY A 130 17.49 -2.25 11.12
N THR A 131 17.54 -2.23 12.45
CA THR A 131 16.52 -2.87 13.31
C THR A 131 15.30 -2.01 13.58
N SER A 132 15.38 -0.71 13.28
CA SER A 132 14.29 0.26 13.42
C SER A 132 13.68 0.67 12.07
N LEU A 133 14.06 0.00 10.99
CA LEU A 133 13.59 0.28 9.64
C LEU A 133 12.53 -0.73 9.21
N GLY A 134 11.80 -0.39 8.15
CA GLY A 134 10.85 -1.30 7.52
C GLY A 134 9.79 -0.57 6.70
N PHE A 135 8.89 -1.34 6.11
CA PHE A 135 7.73 -0.83 5.41
C PHE A 135 6.70 -0.29 6.41
N THR A 136 6.13 0.87 6.09
CA THR A 136 5.12 1.54 6.92
C THR A 136 3.74 1.53 6.26
N GLU A 137 3.70 1.53 4.94
CA GLU A 137 2.47 1.58 4.14
C GLU A 137 2.75 0.99 2.76
N PHE A 138 1.73 0.47 2.08
CA PHE A 138 1.82 0.19 0.65
C PHE A 138 0.49 0.42 -0.08
N ALA A 139 0.59 0.70 -1.38
CA ALA A 139 -0.52 0.90 -2.28
C ALA A 139 -0.28 0.13 -3.59
N TYR A 140 -1.35 -0.40 -4.18
CA TYR A 140 -1.27 -1.18 -5.42
C TYR A 140 -1.78 -0.37 -6.60
N GLN A 141 -0.92 -0.21 -7.61
CA GLN A 141 -1.26 0.33 -8.91
C GLN A 141 -1.53 -0.85 -9.85
N GLN A 142 -2.74 -0.94 -10.40
CA GLN A 142 -3.10 -2.02 -11.32
C GLN A 142 -2.77 -1.65 -12.77
N SER A 143 -2.91 -0.37 -13.14
CA SER A 143 -2.74 0.11 -14.52
C SER A 143 -1.81 1.34 -14.60
N PRO A 144 -0.94 1.44 -15.63
CA PRO A 144 -0.78 0.53 -16.76
C PRO A 144 0.02 -0.72 -16.41
N ASP A 145 0.94 -0.62 -15.45
CA ASP A 145 1.80 -1.69 -14.99
C ASP A 145 1.43 -2.05 -13.55
N ALA A 146 1.36 -3.35 -13.27
CA ALA A 146 1.09 -3.86 -11.94
C ALA A 146 2.28 -3.58 -11.00
N MET A 147 2.12 -2.58 -10.13
CA MET A 147 3.17 -2.11 -9.23
C MET A 147 2.67 -1.99 -7.79
N LEU A 148 3.43 -2.56 -6.85
CA LEU A 148 3.23 -2.35 -5.43
C LEU A 148 4.21 -1.27 -4.95
N TRP A 149 3.65 -0.16 -4.50
CA TRP A 149 4.38 0.98 -3.94
C TRP A 149 4.42 0.84 -2.42
N CYS A 150 5.60 0.89 -1.81
CA CYS A 150 5.78 0.67 -0.37
C CYS A 150 6.58 1.81 0.24
N VAL A 151 6.01 2.54 1.18
CA VAL A 151 6.73 3.57 1.93
C VAL A 151 7.62 2.89 2.96
N CYS A 152 8.88 3.31 2.99
CA CYS A 152 9.87 2.84 3.95
C CYS A 152 10.07 3.89 5.03
N SER A 153 10.30 3.46 6.27
CA SER A 153 10.54 4.36 7.41
C SER A 153 11.84 5.16 7.33
N ASP A 154 12.72 4.86 6.35
CA ASP A 154 13.91 5.67 6.03
C ASP A 154 13.61 6.85 5.10
N GLY A 155 12.32 7.09 4.79
CA GLY A 155 11.85 8.16 3.91
C GLY A 155 11.94 7.82 2.43
N THR A 156 12.34 6.61 2.06
CA THR A 156 12.36 6.16 0.67
C THR A 156 11.08 5.44 0.27
N LEU A 157 10.88 5.26 -1.03
CA LEU A 157 9.73 4.54 -1.59
C LEU A 157 10.24 3.33 -2.36
N ALA A 158 9.85 2.13 -1.95
CA ALA A 158 10.17 0.90 -2.65
C ALA A 158 9.06 0.54 -3.65
N THR A 159 9.43 0.14 -4.85
CA THR A 159 8.49 -0.27 -5.91
C THR A 159 8.75 -1.70 -6.31
N MET A 160 7.74 -2.55 -6.24
CA MET A 160 7.78 -3.91 -6.80
C MET A 160 6.91 -3.98 -8.04
N THR A 161 7.52 -4.18 -9.20
CA THR A 161 6.78 -4.63 -10.39
C THR A 161 6.43 -6.09 -10.20
N ARG A 162 5.17 -6.47 -10.43
CA ARG A 162 4.67 -7.83 -10.23
C ARG A 162 3.77 -8.27 -11.36
N GLU A 163 4.21 -9.26 -12.13
CA GLU A 163 3.38 -9.98 -13.10
C GLU A 163 3.13 -11.38 -12.56
N VAL A 164 1.90 -11.63 -12.14
CA VAL A 164 1.49 -12.85 -11.44
C VAL A 164 1.56 -14.05 -12.38
N ASP A 165 1.06 -13.92 -13.61
CA ASP A 165 0.91 -15.03 -14.54
C ASP A 165 2.25 -15.52 -15.11
N GLN A 166 3.25 -14.64 -15.14
CA GLN A 166 4.60 -14.96 -15.61
C GLN A 166 5.59 -15.22 -14.47
N GLU A 167 5.13 -15.17 -13.21
CA GLU A 167 5.99 -15.27 -12.02
C GLU A 167 7.16 -14.26 -12.02
N VAL A 168 6.96 -13.08 -12.64
CA VAL A 168 7.98 -12.04 -12.70
C VAL A 168 7.77 -11.06 -11.55
N GLN A 169 8.86 -10.76 -10.85
CA GLN A 169 8.92 -9.69 -9.88
C GLN A 169 10.25 -8.96 -9.94
N GLY A 170 10.23 -7.65 -9.66
CA GLY A 170 11.43 -6.84 -9.59
C GLY A 170 11.27 -5.69 -8.60
N TRP A 171 12.22 -5.52 -7.69
CA TRP A 171 12.26 -4.42 -6.74
C TRP A 171 13.16 -3.29 -7.22
N ALA A 172 12.70 -2.06 -7.04
CA ALA A 172 13.49 -0.86 -7.23
C ALA A 172 13.28 0.12 -6.06
N LYS A 173 14.31 0.90 -5.75
CA LYS A 173 14.28 1.91 -4.68
C LYS A 173 14.18 3.30 -5.30
N GLN A 174 13.18 4.06 -4.89
CA GLN A 174 12.96 5.45 -5.29
C GLN A 174 13.43 6.38 -4.17
N VAL A 175 14.28 7.33 -4.53
CA VAL A 175 14.87 8.32 -3.60
C VAL A 175 14.53 9.72 -4.11
N THR A 176 14.28 10.65 -3.21
CA THR A 176 13.97 12.05 -3.53
C THR A 176 14.70 12.98 -2.56
N ASP A 177 14.79 14.27 -2.88
CA ASP A 177 15.31 15.30 -1.96
C ASP A 177 14.23 15.64 -0.92
N GLY A 178 13.91 14.67 -0.06
CA GLY A 178 12.81 14.67 0.90
C GLY A 178 12.51 13.26 1.40
N GLU A 179 11.43 13.12 2.15
CA GLU A 179 10.97 11.83 2.69
C GLU A 179 9.54 11.54 2.23
N TYR A 180 9.33 10.37 1.62
CA TYR A 180 7.99 9.85 1.38
C TYR A 180 7.37 9.43 2.72
N GLU A 181 6.20 9.96 3.04
CA GLU A 181 5.49 9.68 4.30
C GLU A 181 4.24 8.81 4.09
N SER A 182 3.60 8.91 2.92
CA SER A 182 2.39 8.13 2.60
C SER A 182 2.22 7.96 1.10
N VAL A 183 1.51 6.91 0.68
CA VAL A 183 1.21 6.60 -0.72
C VAL A 183 -0.21 6.06 -0.87
N VAL A 184 -0.91 6.50 -1.92
CA VAL A 184 -2.20 5.93 -2.31
C VAL A 184 -2.30 5.89 -3.84
N THR A 185 -3.01 4.87 -4.32
CA THR A 185 -3.36 4.72 -5.73
C THR A 185 -4.85 4.87 -5.92
N ILE A 186 -5.25 5.65 -6.91
CA ILE A 186 -6.65 5.84 -7.29
C ILE A 186 -6.80 5.70 -8.80
N PRO A 187 -7.89 5.12 -9.31
CA PRO A 187 -8.18 5.14 -10.74
C PRO A 187 -8.29 6.59 -11.25
N SER A 188 -7.65 6.91 -12.37
CA SER A 188 -7.81 8.23 -12.97
C SER A 188 -9.26 8.43 -13.42
N TYR A 189 -9.78 9.64 -13.20
CA TYR A 189 -11.12 10.01 -13.66
C TYR A 189 -11.20 10.17 -15.20
N SER A 190 -10.09 10.53 -15.84
CA SER A 190 -10.09 10.96 -17.26
C SER A 190 -9.06 10.26 -18.14
N LYS A 191 -8.23 9.39 -17.55
CA LYS A 191 -7.15 8.68 -18.21
C LYS A 191 -7.29 7.18 -18.01
N ASN A 192 -6.59 6.42 -18.84
CA ASN A 192 -6.61 4.95 -18.80
C ASN A 192 -5.43 4.41 -17.97
N TYR A 193 -5.23 4.97 -16.77
CA TYR A 193 -4.21 4.51 -15.81
C TYR A 193 -4.61 4.87 -14.38
N ASP A 194 -3.98 4.21 -13.40
CA ASP A 194 -4.13 4.55 -11.99
C ASP A 194 -3.13 5.64 -11.59
N GLU A 195 -3.63 6.68 -10.92
CA GLU A 195 -2.82 7.77 -10.41
C GLU A 195 -2.21 7.40 -9.06
N VAL A 196 -0.88 7.52 -8.96
CA VAL A 196 -0.13 7.32 -7.72
C VAL A 196 0.09 8.68 -7.06
N TRP A 197 -0.46 8.85 -5.87
CA TRP A 197 -0.35 10.04 -5.05
C TRP A 197 0.50 9.75 -3.83
N VAL A 198 1.38 10.69 -3.48
CA VAL A 198 2.28 10.57 -2.34
C VAL A 198 2.26 11.84 -1.49
N VAL A 199 2.45 11.67 -0.19
CA VAL A 199 2.82 12.77 0.71
C VAL A 199 4.33 12.78 0.84
N VAL A 200 4.96 13.91 0.53
CA VAL A 200 6.41 14.08 0.62
C VAL A 200 6.74 15.24 1.56
N LYS A 201 7.51 14.95 2.60
CA LYS A 201 8.09 15.96 3.49
C LYS A 201 9.38 16.51 2.87
N ARG A 202 9.49 17.84 2.77
CA ARG A 202 10.63 18.55 2.19
C ARG A 202 11.06 19.69 3.10
N ALA A 203 12.36 19.96 3.15
CA ALA A 203 12.92 21.13 3.82
C ALA A 203 12.99 22.30 2.82
N ILE A 204 12.10 23.28 2.97
CA ILE A 204 12.02 24.47 2.11
C ILE A 204 12.29 25.70 2.97
N ASP A 205 13.28 26.51 2.58
CA ASP A 205 13.70 27.72 3.32
C ASP A 205 13.94 27.49 4.83
N GLY A 206 14.48 26.31 5.17
CA GLY A 206 14.78 25.93 6.56
C GLY A 206 13.58 25.43 7.37
N SER A 207 12.42 25.22 6.76
CA SER A 207 11.22 24.66 7.40
C SER A 207 10.76 23.37 6.73
N ASP A 208 10.28 22.41 7.52
CA ASP A 208 9.65 21.20 7.01
C ASP A 208 8.24 21.49 6.50
N VAL A 209 7.99 21.20 5.23
CA VAL A 209 6.70 21.35 4.56
C VAL A 209 6.31 20.01 3.94
N ARG A 210 5.01 19.69 3.95
CA ARG A 210 4.46 18.47 3.31
C ARG A 210 3.74 18.84 2.04
N TYR A 211 4.10 18.17 0.96
CA TYR A 211 3.48 18.30 -0.36
C TYR A 211 2.66 17.05 -0.66
N ILE A 212 1.52 17.25 -1.31
CA ILE A 212 0.81 16.18 -2.00
C ILE A 212 1.31 16.20 -3.44
N GLU A 213 2.01 15.16 -3.83
CA GLU A 213 2.60 15.02 -5.17
C GLU A 213 1.96 13.82 -5.89
N ARG A 214 1.91 13.89 -7.23
CA ARG A 214 1.41 12.82 -8.08
C ARG A 214 2.50 12.42 -9.06
N PHE A 215 2.72 11.12 -9.25
CA PHE A 215 3.56 10.65 -10.34
C PHE A 215 2.96 11.07 -11.69
N ALA A 216 3.82 11.50 -12.61
CA ALA A 216 3.40 11.94 -13.93
C ALA A 216 2.75 10.79 -14.73
N ASP A 217 2.02 11.16 -15.78
CA ASP A 217 1.45 10.20 -16.74
C ASP A 217 2.56 9.24 -17.21
N PRO A 218 2.36 7.91 -17.10
CA PRO A 218 3.37 6.93 -17.48
C PRO A 218 3.62 6.90 -18.99
N SER A 219 2.73 7.46 -19.82
CA SER A 219 2.94 7.55 -21.26
C SER A 219 4.09 8.51 -21.60
N VAL A 220 5.07 8.00 -22.34
CA VAL A 220 6.20 8.81 -22.80
C VAL A 220 5.72 9.83 -23.84
N PRO A 221 5.87 11.15 -23.59
CA PRO A 221 5.45 12.15 -24.55
C PRO A 221 6.27 12.08 -25.85
N LEU A 222 5.62 12.35 -26.98
CA LEU A 222 6.30 12.38 -28.29
C LEU A 222 7.31 13.53 -28.42
N ARG A 223 7.15 14.59 -27.63
CA ARG A 223 7.96 15.82 -27.70
C ARG A 223 8.77 15.96 -26.42
N GLN A 224 10.08 16.16 -26.56
CA GLN A 224 11.03 16.17 -25.44
C GLN A 224 10.74 17.27 -24.41
N ASP A 225 10.22 18.42 -24.82
CA ASP A 225 9.83 19.53 -23.94
C ASP A 225 8.56 19.24 -23.11
N LYS A 226 7.86 18.12 -23.39
CA LYS A 226 6.74 17.62 -22.58
C LYS A 226 7.17 16.52 -21.62
N CYS A 227 8.39 16.01 -21.74
CA CYS A 227 8.92 15.00 -20.84
C CYS A 227 9.07 15.56 -19.43
N TYR A 228 8.56 14.82 -18.44
CA TYR A 228 8.53 15.23 -17.05
C TYR A 228 9.29 14.23 -16.17
N TYR A 229 10.62 14.29 -16.24
CA TYR A 229 11.53 13.36 -15.56
C TYR A 229 12.25 14.05 -14.39
N VAL A 230 11.46 14.56 -13.45
CA VAL A 230 11.94 15.21 -12.22
C VAL A 230 11.30 14.51 -11.02
N HIS A 231 11.99 14.54 -9.86
CA HIS A 231 11.42 13.98 -8.63
C HIS A 231 10.24 14.80 -8.09
N SER A 232 10.22 16.11 -8.36
CA SER A 232 9.13 17.03 -8.06
C SER A 232 9.30 18.29 -8.89
N GLY A 233 8.19 18.97 -9.16
CA GLY A 233 8.19 20.24 -9.86
C GLY A 233 6.77 20.70 -10.16
N LEU A 234 6.68 21.85 -10.81
CA LEU A 234 5.43 22.38 -11.35
C LEU A 234 5.65 22.82 -12.79
N SER A 235 4.60 22.80 -13.61
CA SER A 235 4.66 23.24 -15.00
C SER A 235 3.96 24.59 -15.16
N TYR A 236 4.54 25.48 -15.95
CA TYR A 236 3.94 26.76 -16.31
C TYR A 236 3.94 26.94 -17.83
N ASP A 237 2.78 27.26 -18.40
CA ASP A 237 2.62 27.58 -19.82
C ASP A 237 2.41 29.08 -20.01
N ALA A 238 3.49 29.77 -20.37
CA ALA A 238 3.50 31.20 -20.64
C ALA A 238 2.70 31.59 -21.90
N TYR A 239 2.41 30.66 -22.81
CA TYR A 239 1.67 30.97 -24.05
C TYR A 239 0.20 31.28 -23.78
N ASN A 240 -0.37 30.71 -22.71
CA ASN A 240 -1.77 30.88 -22.32
C ASN A 240 -1.97 31.95 -21.22
N SER A 241 -0.90 32.63 -20.80
CA SER A 241 -0.92 33.59 -19.68
C SER A 241 -0.68 35.02 -20.17
N TYR A 242 -1.69 35.88 -20.06
CA TYR A 242 -1.70 37.24 -20.65
C TYR A 242 -1.07 38.33 -19.75
N THR A 243 -0.43 37.97 -18.64
CA THR A 243 0.22 38.91 -17.71
C THR A 243 1.74 38.83 -17.82
N SER A 244 2.43 39.97 -17.80
CA SER A 244 3.89 40.02 -17.88
C SER A 244 4.53 39.46 -16.60
N THR A 245 4.98 38.21 -16.65
CA THR A 245 5.71 37.56 -15.56
C THR A 245 7.19 37.47 -15.94
N THR A 246 8.07 37.98 -15.09
CA THR A 246 9.52 37.75 -15.19
C THR A 246 9.92 36.51 -14.40
N LEU A 247 10.75 35.66 -15.02
CA LEU A 247 11.47 34.56 -14.38
C LEU A 247 12.94 34.96 -14.24
N SER A 248 13.52 34.81 -13.06
CA SER A 248 14.96 35.01 -12.81
C SER A 248 15.60 33.71 -12.32
N LEU A 249 16.83 33.46 -12.74
CA LEU A 249 17.62 32.31 -12.27
C LEU A 249 18.67 32.80 -11.26
N SER A 250 18.87 32.06 -10.17
CA SER A 250 19.90 32.38 -9.17
C SER A 250 21.33 32.15 -9.69
N ALA A 251 21.49 31.27 -10.68
CA ALA A 251 22.75 30.98 -11.34
C ALA A 251 22.52 30.45 -12.77
N THR A 252 23.54 30.50 -13.62
CA THR A 252 23.49 29.97 -14.99
C THR A 252 24.07 28.56 -15.12
N ASN A 253 24.68 28.03 -14.05
CA ASN A 253 25.22 26.68 -13.95
C ASN A 253 25.27 26.22 -12.47
N GLY A 254 25.49 24.93 -12.24
CA GLY A 254 25.58 24.32 -10.91
C GLY A 254 24.39 23.42 -10.55
N THR A 255 24.49 22.78 -9.38
CA THR A 255 23.37 22.07 -8.74
C THR A 255 22.57 23.08 -7.91
N SER A 256 21.24 22.92 -7.85
CA SER A 256 20.34 23.78 -7.06
C SER A 256 20.14 25.23 -7.58
N ILE A 257 19.99 25.39 -8.90
CA ILE A 257 19.58 26.68 -9.50
C ILE A 257 18.13 26.99 -9.10
N ILE A 258 17.93 28.11 -8.42
CA ILE A 258 16.60 28.57 -8.01
C ILE A 258 16.03 29.43 -9.13
N ILE A 259 14.83 29.10 -9.60
CA ILE A 259 14.07 29.90 -10.55
C ILE A 259 12.99 30.66 -9.77
N THR A 260 13.07 31.98 -9.76
CA THR A 260 12.10 32.84 -9.07
C THR A 260 11.16 33.47 -10.09
N SER A 261 9.86 33.37 -9.84
CA SER A 261 8.82 34.07 -10.60
C SER A 261 8.40 35.33 -9.86
N SER A 262 8.21 36.43 -10.59
CA SER A 262 7.72 37.71 -10.03
C SER A 262 6.28 37.65 -9.49
N ALA A 263 5.55 36.58 -9.79
CA ALA A 263 4.24 36.28 -9.21
C ALA A 263 3.99 34.76 -9.15
N ALA A 264 3.05 34.33 -8.30
CA ALA A 264 2.69 32.91 -8.17
C ALA A 264 1.90 32.46 -9.41
N HIS A 265 2.57 31.73 -10.31
CA HIS A 265 2.02 31.34 -11.61
C HIS A 265 2.08 29.85 -11.92
N PHE A 266 2.82 29.08 -11.12
CA PHE A 266 2.91 27.64 -11.30
C PHE A 266 1.60 27.00 -10.82
N ALA A 267 0.90 26.31 -11.72
CA ALA A 267 -0.25 25.49 -11.37
C ALA A 267 0.23 24.09 -10.96
N ALA A 268 -0.44 23.50 -9.96
CA ALA A 268 -0.30 22.11 -9.58
C ALA A 268 -1.00 21.19 -10.59
#